data_AF-A0A2E7CM67-F1
#
_entry.id   AF-A0A2E7CM67-F1
#
_cell.length_a   1.000
_cell.length_b   1.000
_cell.length_c   1.000
_cell.angle_alpha   90.00
_cell.angle_beta   90.00
_cell.angle_gamma   90.00
#
_symmetry.space_group_name_H-M   'P 1'
#
loop_
_entity.id
_entity.type
_entity.pdbx_description
1 polymer ?
#
loop_
_entity_poly.entity_id
_entity_poly.type
_entity_poly.pdbx_seq_one_letter_code
_entity_poly.pdbx_strand_id
1 'polypeptide(L)'
;MSFACVLGLYALLKWWETPGLALAVGLSILATVITAALLGMLVPITLDRFGVDPAVATGPVVTTGIDLVAILIYFSTCGLILNI
;
A
#
# COMPACT_ATOMS: atom_id res chain seq x y z
N MET A 1 7.49 -0.05 -8.35
CA MET A 1 7.70 1.32 -8.85
C MET A 1 7.05 1.54 -10.23
N SER A 2 7.39 0.75 -11.26
CA SER A 2 6.93 0.98 -12.64
C SER A 2 5.41 0.95 -12.80
N PHE A 3 4.74 -0.02 -12.16
CA PHE A 3 3.27 -0.15 -12.20
C PHE A 3 2.54 1.02 -11.51
N ALA A 4 3.12 1.55 -10.42
CA ALA A 4 2.60 2.71 -9.71
C ALA A 4 2.64 3.98 -10.56
N CYS A 5 3.75 4.21 -11.27
CA CYS A 5 3.87 5.35 -12.18
C CYS A 5 2.86 5.27 -13.34
N VAL A 6 2.64 4.07 -13.90
CA VAL A 6 1.66 3.85 -14.98
C VAL A 6 0.23 4.13 -14.52
N LEU A 7 -0.16 3.59 -13.36
CA LEU A 7 -1.50 3.80 -12.81
C LEU A 7 -1.73 5.26 -12.37
N GLY A 8 -0.72 5.90 -11.78
CA GLY A 8 -0.77 7.31 -11.42
C GLY A 8 -0.93 8.22 -12.64
N LEU A 9 -0.18 7.96 -13.72
CA LEU A 9 -0.32 8.70 -14.97
C LEU A 9 -1.68 8.47 -15.63
N TYR A 10 -2.17 7.23 -15.64
CA TYR A 10 -3.51 6.91 -16.15
C TYR A 10 -4.62 7.63 -15.36
N ALA A 11 -4.52 7.69 -14.04
CA ALA A 11 -5.47 8.40 -13.19
C ALA A 11 -5.47 9.91 -13.48
N LEU A 12 -4.30 10.52 -13.66
CA LEU A 12 -4.18 11.94 -14.04
C LEU A 12 -4.83 12.25 -15.39
N LEU A 13 -4.65 11.37 -16.38
CA LEU A 13 -5.22 11.55 -17.72
C LEU A 13 -6.75 11.37 -17.73
N LYS A 14 -7.27 10.45 -16.90
CA LYS A 14 -8.70 10.12 -16.87
C LYS A 14 -9.53 11.05 -15.98
N TRP A 15 -8.95 11.55 -14.90
CA TRP A 15 -9.62 12.37 -13.89
C TRP A 15 -8.99 13.77 -13.80
N TRP A 16 -8.74 14.40 -14.95
CA TRP A 16 -8.21 15.77 -15.01
C TRP A 16 -9.10 16.80 -14.31
N GLU A 17 -10.42 16.58 -14.33
CA GLU A 17 -11.43 17.43 -13.69
C GLU A 17 -11.37 17.39 -12.14
N THR A 18 -10.75 16.35 -11.55
CA THR A 18 -10.70 16.15 -10.09
C THR A 18 -9.26 15.93 -9.61
N PRO A 19 -8.43 16.99 -9.54
CA PRO A 19 -7.02 16.87 -9.18
C PRO A 19 -6.79 16.29 -7.77
N GLY A 20 -7.73 16.50 -6.84
CA GLY A 20 -7.67 15.91 -5.50
C GLY A 20 -7.70 14.38 -5.51
N LEU A 21 -8.48 13.77 -6.42
CA LEU A 21 -8.56 12.31 -6.54
C LEU A 21 -7.24 11.75 -7.09
N ALA A 22 -6.67 12.39 -8.11
CA ALA A 22 -5.39 11.98 -8.68
C ALA A 22 -4.24 12.07 -7.66
N LEU A 23 -4.23 13.13 -6.84
CA LEU A 23 -3.27 13.28 -5.73
C LEU A 23 -3.46 12.20 -4.67
N ALA A 24 -4.70 11.92 -4.25
CA ALA A 24 -5.00 10.87 -3.27
C ALA A 24 -4.56 9.48 -3.74
N VAL A 25 -4.86 9.13 -4.99
CA VAL A 25 -4.42 7.87 -5.60
C VAL A 25 -2.90 7.80 -5.71
N GLY A 26 -2.24 8.85 -6.21
CA GLY A 26 -0.78 8.86 -6.36
C GLY A 26 -0.03 8.71 -5.03
N LEU A 27 -0.42 9.49 -4.01
CA LEU A 27 0.20 9.44 -2.68
C LEU A 27 -0.09 8.12 -1.96
N SER A 28 -1.31 7.60 -2.06
CA SER A 28 -1.64 6.32 -1.43
C SER A 28 -0.81 5.16 -2.00
N ILE A 29 -0.60 5.12 -3.31
CA ILE A 29 0.21 4.07 -3.94
C ILE A 29 1.67 4.18 -3.49
N LEU A 30 2.24 5.39 -3.43
CA LEU A 30 3.60 5.61 -2.95
C LEU A 30 3.76 5.14 -1.49
N ALA A 31 2.86 5.57 -0.61
CA ALA A 31 2.87 5.17 0.79
C ALA A 31 2.72 3.65 0.96
N THR A 32 1.80 3.03 0.22
CA THR A 32 1.61 1.57 0.23
C THR A 32 2.86 0.81 -0.21
N VAL A 33 3.56 1.25 -1.26
CA VAL A 33 4.78 0.57 -1.73
C VAL A 33 5.89 0.62 -0.69
N ILE A 34 6.08 1.77 -0.03
CA ILE A 34 7.09 1.93 1.03
C ILE A 34 6.73 1.03 2.22
N THR A 35 5.49 1.09 2.68
CA THR A 35 5.03 0.28 3.82
C THR A 35 5.06 -1.22 3.51
N ALA A 36 4.70 -1.63 2.29
CA ALA A 36 4.78 -3.03 1.87
C ALA A 36 6.22 -3.56 1.89
N ALA A 37 7.20 -2.77 1.46
CA ALA A 37 8.62 -3.15 1.54
C ALA A 37 9.09 -3.30 2.99
N LEU A 38 8.64 -2.42 3.88
CA LEU A 38 8.94 -2.50 5.31
C LEU A 38 8.29 -3.72 5.96
N LEU A 39 7.00 -3.95 5.73
CA LEU A 39 6.28 -5.10 6.28
C LEU A 39 6.80 -6.43 5.73
N GLY A 40 7.16 -6.48 4.45
CA GLY A 40 7.77 -7.66 3.82
C GLY A 40 9.07 -8.10 4.49
N MET A 41 9.82 -7.17 5.11
CA MET A 41 11.02 -7.50 5.89
C MET A 41 10.72 -7.68 7.39
N LEU A 42 9.89 -6.82 7.97
CA LEU A 42 9.64 -6.79 9.42
C LEU A 42 8.78 -7.98 9.87
N VAL A 43 7.75 -8.35 9.12
CA VAL A 43 6.83 -9.43 9.53
C VAL A 43 7.58 -10.76 9.71
N PRO A 44 8.40 -11.25 8.77
CA PRO A 44 9.18 -12.48 8.96
C PRO A 44 10.12 -12.42 10.17
N ILE A 45 10.80 -11.29 10.38
CA ILE A 45 11.71 -11.08 11.52
C ILE A 45 10.95 -11.10 12.85
N THR A 46 9.78 -10.47 12.91
CA THR A 46 8.96 -10.49 14.12
C THR A 46 8.44 -11.88 14.43
N LEU A 47 8.02 -12.64 13.42
CA LEU A 47 7.53 -14.00 13.60
C LEU A 47 8.62 -14.95 14.11
N ASP A 48 9.83 -14.85 13.57
CA ASP A 48 11.00 -15.60 14.04
C ASP A 48 11.28 -15.32 15.53
N ARG A 49 11.18 -14.03 15.95
CA ARG A 49 11.31 -13.64 17.36
C ARG A 49 10.23 -14.21 18.28
N PHE A 50 9.04 -14.50 17.76
CA PHE A 50 7.96 -15.15 18.51
C PHE A 50 8.04 -16.69 18.44
N GLY A 51 9.08 -17.26 17.81
CA GLY A 51 9.24 -18.70 17.65
C GLY A 51 8.32 -19.32 16.60
N VAL A 52 7.72 -18.49 15.73
CA VAL A 52 6.90 -18.94 14.60
C VAL A 52 7.78 -19.03 13.37
N ASP A 53 7.83 -20.20 12.74
CA ASP A 53 8.63 -20.41 11.53
C ASP A 53 8.20 -19.43 10.41
N PRO A 54 9.09 -18.51 9.99
CA PRO A 54 8.79 -17.58 8.92
C PRO A 54 8.43 -18.28 7.61
N ALA A 55 8.97 -19.46 7.32
CA ALA A 55 8.67 -20.19 6.09
C ALA A 55 7.19 -20.60 5.99
N VAL A 56 6.51 -20.80 7.12
CA VAL A 56 5.09 -21.17 7.17
C VAL A 56 4.17 -19.96 7.00
N ALA A 57 4.59 -18.79 7.51
CA ALA A 57 3.77 -17.58 7.53
C ALA A 57 4.09 -16.60 6.37
N THR A 58 5.26 -16.70 5.75
CA THR A 58 5.69 -15.79 4.68
C THR A 58 4.88 -15.86 3.40
N GLY A 59 4.12 -16.94 3.19
CA GLY A 59 3.22 -17.07 2.05
C GLY A 59 1.92 -16.24 2.20
N PRO A 60 0.78 -16.84 2.58
CA PRO A 60 -0.51 -16.14 2.60
C PRO A 60 -0.63 -15.05 3.68
N VAL A 61 0.05 -15.17 4.82
CA VAL A 61 -0.16 -14.26 5.96
C VAL A 61 0.52 -12.92 5.72
N VAL A 62 1.71 -12.90 5.14
CA VAL A 62 2.42 -11.66 4.83
C VAL A 62 1.69 -10.88 3.72
N THR A 63 1.29 -11.54 2.64
CA THR A 63 0.61 -10.88 1.52
C THR A 63 -0.76 -10.34 1.91
N THR A 64 -1.56 -11.11 2.66
CA THR A 64 -2.86 -10.62 3.19
C THR A 64 -2.69 -9.47 4.18
N GLY A 65 -1.65 -9.49 5.02
CA GLY A 65 -1.33 -8.38 5.91
C GLY A 65 -0.96 -7.11 5.13
N ILE A 66 -0.16 -7.24 4.07
CA ILE A 66 0.19 -6.13 3.18
C ILE A 66 -1.07 -5.59 2.48
N ASP A 67 -1.98 -6.46 2.01
CA ASP A 67 -3.23 -6.05 1.35
C ASP A 67 -4.14 -5.25 2.30
N LEU A 68 -4.29 -5.68 3.55
CA LEU A 68 -5.06 -4.95 4.56
C LEU A 68 -4.46 -3.56 4.84
N VAL A 69 -3.14 -3.49 5.02
CA VAL A 69 -2.46 -2.22 5.26
C VAL A 69 -2.55 -1.29 4.05
N ALA A 70 -2.44 -1.82 2.83
CA ALA A 70 -2.61 -1.07 1.60
C ALA A 70 -4.00 -0.43 1.51
N ILE A 71 -5.05 -1.17 1.85
CA ILE A 71 -6.43 -0.68 1.88
C ILE A 71 -6.60 0.43 2.92
N LEU A 72 -6.04 0.25 4.12
CA LEU A 72 -6.09 1.27 5.17
C LEU A 72 -5.39 2.56 4.75
N ILE A 73 -4.21 2.45 4.12
CA ILE A 73 -3.47 3.61 3.59
C ILE A 73 -4.30 4.31 2.52
N TYR A 74 -4.90 3.57 1.59
CA TYR A 74 -5.73 4.12 0.53
C TYR A 74 -6.91 4.93 1.09
N PHE A 75 -7.73 4.31 1.94
CA PHE A 75 -8.90 5.00 2.51
C PHE A 75 -8.51 6.17 3.40
N SER A 76 -7.44 6.06 4.20
CA SER A 76 -6.95 7.16 5.03
C SER A 76 -6.48 8.34 4.19
N THR A 77 -5.76 8.06 3.10
CA THR A 77 -5.24 9.10 2.19
C THR A 77 -6.38 9.79 1.44
N CYS A 78 -7.38 9.03 0.99
CA CYS A 78 -8.60 9.57 0.38
C CYS A 78 -9.39 10.44 1.37
N GLY A 79 -9.61 9.97 2.61
CA GLY A 79 -10.33 10.74 3.63
C GLY A 79 -9.64 12.06 3.97
N LEU A 80 -8.30 12.05 4.09
CA LEU A 80 -7.53 13.26 4.38
C LEU A 80 -7.54 14.28 3.23
N ILE A 81 -7.44 13.84 1.99
CA ILE A 81 -7.30 14.73 0.82
C ILE A 81 -8.66 15.16 0.28
N LEU A 82 -9.62 14.25 0.22
CA LEU A 82 -10.97 14.51 -0.29
C LEU A 82 -11.94 15.00 0.80
N ASN A 83 -11.53 15.01 2.07
CA ASN A 83 -12.37 15.36 3.23
C ASN A 83 -13.67 14.53 3.26
N ILE A 84 -13.52 13.21 3.08
CA ILE A 84 -14.61 12.22 3.13
C ILE A 84 -14.44 11.25 4.29
#